data_AF-A0A561CU76-F1
#
_entry.id   AF-A0A561CU76-F1
#
_cell.length_a   1.000
_cell.length_b   1.000
_cell.length_c   1.000
_cell.angle_alpha   90.00
_cell.angle_beta   90.00
_cell.angle_gamma   90.00
#
_symmetry.space_group_name_H-M   'P 1'
#
loop_
_entity.id
_entity.type
_entity.pdbx_description
1 polymer ?
#
loop_
_entity_poly.entity_id
_entity_poly.type
_entity_poly.pdbx_seq_one_letter_code
_entity_poly.pdbx_strand_id
1 'polypeptide(L)' 'MNLNPFNSKDQEEKENLASVLENSKEMEEDLMRTYLITAERVHDNDELKERLENFAQGNAKRTKQIVDELTDLTDQ' A
#
# COMPACT_ATOMS: atom_id res chain seq x y z
N MET A 1 -23.49 -30.71 14.07
CA MET A 1 -22.87 -29.49 13.55
C MET A 1 -22.10 -29.87 12.30
N ASN A 2 -22.57 -29.46 11.12
CA ASN A 2 -21.77 -29.59 9.90
C ASN A 2 -20.80 -28.41 9.87
N LEU A 3 -19.57 -28.63 10.31
CA LEU A 3 -18.46 -27.72 10.02
C LEU A 3 -18.13 -27.94 8.55
N ASN A 4 -18.52 -26.99 7.69
CA ASN A 4 -18.23 -27.05 6.26
C ASN A 4 -16.78 -26.56 6.06
N PRO A 5 -15.81 -27.45 5.78
CA PRO A 5 -14.38 -27.11 5.76
C PRO A 5 -13.99 -26.17 4.62
N PHE A 6 -14.87 -25.98 3.63
CA PHE A 6 -14.69 -25.04 2.53
C PHE A 6 -14.74 -23.58 3.02
N ASN A 7 -15.60 -23.27 3.99
CA ASN A 7 -15.80 -21.89 4.45
C ASN A 7 -14.60 -21.36 5.27
N SER A 8 -13.88 -22.25 5.97
CA SER A 8 -12.69 -21.88 6.75
C SER A 8 -11.47 -21.60 5.88
N LYS A 9 -11.35 -22.27 4.73
CA LYS A 9 -10.21 -22.09 3.82
C LYS A 9 -10.30 -20.77 3.06
N ASP A 10 -11.49 -20.43 2.58
CA ASP A 10 -11.74 -19.16 1.89
C ASP A 10 -11.55 -17.95 2.82
N GLN A 11 -11.92 -18.10 4.10
CA GLN A 11 -11.66 -17.10 5.14
C GLN A 11 -10.17 -16.90 5.39
N GLU A 12 -9.40 -18.00 5.53
CA GLU A 12 -7.95 -17.96 5.74
C GLU A 12 -7.22 -17.34 4.53
N GLU A 13 -7.65 -17.65 3.31
CA GLU A 13 -7.10 -17.05 2.09
C GLU A 13 -7.36 -15.53 2.03
N LYS A 14 -8.57 -15.09 2.41
CA LYS A 14 -8.90 -13.65 2.51
C LYS A 14 -8.05 -12.93 3.56
N GLU A 15 -7.87 -13.52 4.74
CA GLU A 15 -7.05 -12.94 5.82
C GLU A 15 -5.57 -12.82 5.42
N ASN A 16 -5.04 -13.85 4.75
CA ASN A 16 -3.68 -13.82 4.22
C ASN A 16 -3.49 -12.72 3.16
N LEU A 17 -4.46 -12.56 2.25
CA LEU A 17 -4.41 -11.51 1.24
C LEU A 17 -4.50 -10.11 1.86
N ALA A 18 -5.40 -9.91 2.83
CA ALA A 18 -5.54 -8.65 3.55
C ALA A 18 -4.23 -8.26 4.27
N SER A 19 -3.56 -9.24 4.91
CA SER A 19 -2.25 -9.04 5.53
C SER A 19 -1.18 -8.59 4.53
N VAL A 20 -1.13 -9.20 3.35
CA VAL A 20 -0.19 -8.79 2.28
C VAL A 20 -0.45 -7.36 1.82
N LEU A 21 -1.73 -6.99 1.68
CA LEU A 21 -2.13 -5.65 1.25
C LEU A 21 -1.85 -4.58 2.30
N GLU A 22 -2.14 -4.82 3.59
CA GLU A 22 -1.78 -3.89 4.66
C GLU A 22 -0.26 -3.68 4.77
N ASN A 23 0.53 -4.76 4.68
CA ASN A 23 1.99 -4.64 4.64
C ASN A 23 2.46 -3.83 3.42
N SER A 24 1.83 -4.03 2.26
CA SER A 24 2.15 -3.28 1.05
C SER A 24 1.81 -1.79 1.19
N LYS A 25 0.67 -1.46 1.79
CA LYS A 25 0.25 -0.10 2.09
C LYS A 25 1.26 0.62 2.99
N GLU A 26 1.71 -0.03 4.06
CA GLU A 26 2.72 0.52 4.97
C GLU A 26 4.04 0.82 4.22
N MET A 27 4.51 -0.11 3.39
CA MET A 27 5.71 0.09 2.56
C MET A 27 5.55 1.27 1.58
N GLU A 28 4.38 1.42 0.95
CA GLU A 28 4.11 2.54 0.05
C GLU A 28 4.13 3.88 0.80
N GLU A 29 3.54 3.95 1.99
CA GLU A 29 3.55 5.15 2.83
C GLU A 29 4.97 5.53 3.31
N ASP A 30 5.78 4.54 3.69
CA ASP A 30 7.15 4.75 4.12
C ASP A 30 8.06 5.22 2.98
N LEU A 31 7.91 4.64 1.79
CA LEU A 31 8.60 5.10 0.59
C LEU A 31 8.19 6.52 0.23
N MET A 32 6.88 6.83 0.29
CA MET A 32 6.37 8.18 0.05
C MET A 32 7.03 9.21 0.99
N ARG A 33 7.01 8.96 2.30
CA ARG A 33 7.65 9.82 3.31
C ARG A 33 9.14 9.98 3.03
N THR A 34 9.81 8.87 2.72
CA THR A 34 11.26 8.85 2.42
C THR A 34 11.59 9.74 1.22
N TYR A 35 10.84 9.62 0.13
CA TYR A 35 11.08 10.42 -1.05
C TYR A 35 10.78 11.91 -0.84
N LEU A 36 9.71 12.25 -0.11
CA LEU A 36 9.42 13.65 0.23
C LEU A 36 10.55 14.28 1.07
N ILE A 37 10.97 13.62 2.14
CA ILE A 37 12.08 14.09 2.99
C ILE A 37 13.37 14.21 2.19
N THR A 38 13.62 13.27 1.27
CA THR A 38 14.82 13.30 0.43
C THR A 38 14.76 14.45 -0.56
N ALA A 39 13.59 14.70 -1.18
CA ALA A 39 13.39 15.81 -2.11
C ALA A 39 13.64 17.17 -1.43
N GLU A 40 13.18 17.35 -0.19
CA GLU A 40 13.42 18.57 0.60
C GLU A 40 14.90 18.85 0.85
N ARG A 41 15.73 17.80 0.90
CA ARG A 41 17.19 17.90 1.13
C ARG A 41 17.99 18.11 -0.15
N VAL A 42 17.38 17.96 -1.33
CA VAL A 42 18.03 18.21 -2.62
C VAL A 42 17.92 19.68 -2.96
N HIS A 43 19.05 20.39 -2.92
CA HIS A 43 19.10 21.84 -3.16
C HIS A 43 19.70 22.23 -4.51
N ASP A 44 20.63 21.44 -5.04
CA ASP A 44 21.41 21.77 -6.25
C ASP A 44 21.00 20.95 -7.48
N ASN A 45 19.86 20.25 -7.42
CA ASN A 45 19.39 19.38 -8.49
C ASN A 45 17.86 19.33 -8.55
N ASP A 46 17.26 20.34 -9.17
CA ASP A 46 15.81 20.48 -9.32
C ASP A 46 15.17 19.28 -10.03
N GLU A 47 15.86 18.69 -11.01
CA GLU A 47 15.35 17.54 -11.76
C GLU A 47 15.28 16.28 -10.88
N LEU A 48 16.27 16.06 -10.00
CA LEU A 48 16.21 14.96 -9.03
C LEU A 48 15.13 15.19 -7.98
N LYS A 49 14.98 16.43 -7.50
CA LYS A 49 13.90 16.81 -6.58
C LYS A 49 12.53 16.50 -7.17
N GLU A 50 12.27 16.95 -8.40
CA GLU A 50 11.02 16.68 -9.11
C GLU A 50 10.76 15.18 -9.27
N ARG A 51 11.79 14.39 -9.63
CA ARG A 51 11.66 12.92 -9.72
C ARG A 51 11.27 12.28 -8.39
N LEU A 52 11.86 12.72 -7.29
CA LEU A 52 11.54 12.21 -5.95
C LEU A 52 10.09 12.57 -5.55
N GLU A 53 9.65 13.79 -5.82
CA GLU A 53 8.26 14.21 -5.61
C GLU A 53 7.29 13.37 -6.48
N ASN A 54 7.65 13.09 -7.73
CA ASN A 54 6.86 12.23 -8.61
C ASN A 54 6.79 10.77 -8.11
N PHE A 55 7.88 10.24 -7.53
CA PHE A 55 7.84 8.92 -6.90
C PHE A 55 6.88 8.90 -5.71
N ALA A 56 6.94 9.92 -4.84
CA ALA A 56 6.04 10.06 -3.70
C ALA A 56 4.56 10.16 -4.13
N GLN A 57 4.25 10.91 -5.18
CA GLN A 57 2.89 10.95 -5.76
C GLN A 57 2.46 9.58 -6.29
N GLY A 58 3.38 8.84 -6.91
CA GLY A 58 3.16 7.47 -7.35
C GLY A 58 2.83 6.53 -6.18
N ASN A 59 3.57 6.64 -5.06
CA ASN A 59 3.28 5.90 -3.83
C ASN A 59 1.88 6.24 -3.31
N ALA A 60 1.53 7.53 -3.20
CA ALA A 60 0.20 7.96 -2.74
C ALA A 60 -0.94 7.37 -3.58
N LYS A 61 -0.77 7.30 -4.90
CA LYS A 61 -1.75 6.67 -5.79
C LYS A 61 -1.90 5.17 -5.49
N ARG A 62 -0.79 4.46 -5.29
CA ARG A 62 -0.82 3.02 -4.96
C ARG A 62 -1.39 2.76 -3.57
N THR A 63 -1.05 3.57 -2.57
CA THR A 63 -1.67 3.54 -1.24
C THR A 63 -3.19 3.64 -1.34
N LYS A 64 -3.72 4.58 -2.14
CA LYS A 64 -5.15 4.70 -2.36
C LYS A 64 -5.75 3.44 -2.99
N GLN A 65 -5.12 2.91 -4.04
CA GLN A 65 -5.60 1.68 -4.69
C GLN A 65 -5.61 0.50 -3.71
N ILE A 66 -4.59 0.36 -2.86
CA ILE A 66 -4.54 -0.71 -1.86
C ILE A 66 -5.64 -0.54 -0.80
N VAL A 67 -5.92 0.70 -0.36
CA VAL A 67 -7.02 1.00 0.56
C VAL A 67 -8.38 0.66 -0.06
N ASP A 68 -8.58 0.97 -1.34
CA ASP A 68 -9.80 0.62 -2.06
C ASP A 68 -9.99 -0.91 -2.08
N GLU A 69 -8.94 -1.68 -2.43
CA GLU A 69 -8.98 -3.16 -2.42
C GLU A 69 -9.19 -3.76 -1.01
N LEU A 70 -8.56 -3.18 0.02
CA LEU A 70 -8.77 -3.60 1.41
C LEU A 70 -10.21 -3.38 1.86
N THR A 71 -10.82 -2.28 1.44
CA THR A 71 -12.23 -1.96 1.72
C THR A 71 -13.16 -2.99 1.06
N ASP A 72 -12.90 -3.30 -0.22
CA ASP A 72 -13.66 -4.30 -0.98
C ASP A 72 -13.53 -5.72 -0.41
N LEU A 73 -12.42 -6.05 0.26
CA LEU A 73 -12.24 -7.31 0.98
C LEU A 73 -13.02 -7.36 2.30
N THR A 74 -13.21 -6.23 2.97
CA THR A 74 -13.94 -6.15 4.25
C THR A 74 -15.46 -6.03 4.09
N ASP A 75 -15.93 -5.50 2.95
CA ASP A 75 -17.35 -5.28 2.68
C ASP A 75 -18.07 -6.52 2.07
N GLN A 76 -17.36 -7.65 1.91
CA GLN A 76 -17.87 -8.94 1.39
C GLN A 76 -18.11 -9.98 2.48
#